data_AF-A0A7X0ACL3-F1
#
_entry.id   AF-A0A7X0ACL3-F1
#
_cell.length_a   1.000
_cell.length_b   1.000
_cell.length_c   1.000
_cell.angle_alpha   90.00
_cell.angle_beta   90.00
_cell.angle_gamma   90.00
#
_symmetry.space_group_name_H-M   'P 1'
#
loop_
_entity.id
_entity.type
_entity.pdbx_description
1 polymer ?
#
loop_
_entity_poly.entity_id
_entity_poly.type
_entity_poly.pdbx_seq_one_letter_code
_entity_poly.pdbx_strand_id
1 'polypeptide(L)' 'MGIEELLLDRAEKKGEHQKALEIARELKKENLTSSFIAKATKLAIEKIEKL' A
#
# COMPACT_ATOMS: atom_id res chain seq x y z
N MET A 1 -22.37 -13.39 8.68
CA MET A 1 -20.94 -13.05 8.88
C MET A 1 -20.41 -13.88 10.03
N GLY A 2 -19.66 -14.94 9.71
CA GLY A 2 -18.93 -15.73 10.70
C GLY A 2 -17.56 -15.11 10.98
N ILE A 3 -16.96 -15.49 12.11
CA ILE A 3 -15.59 -15.11 12.50
C ILE A 3 -14.53 -15.45 11.43
N GLU A 4 -14.73 -16.53 10.67
CA GLU A 4 -13.83 -16.93 9.59
C GLU A 4 -13.82 -15.93 8.43
N GLU A 5 -14.98 -15.41 8.05
CA GLU A 5 -15.13 -14.40 6.99
C GLU A 5 -14.40 -13.10 7.36
N LEU A 6 -14.54 -12.66 8.62
CA LEU A 6 -13.84 -11.46 9.12
C LEU A 6 -12.31 -11.61 9.15
N LEU A 7 -11.80 -12.81 9.39
CA LEU A 7 -10.36 -13.10 9.42
C LEU A 7 -9.78 -13.10 8.00
N LEU A 8 -10.49 -13.70 7.04
CA LEU A 8 -10.12 -13.68 5.61
C LEU A 8 -10.08 -12.24 5.08
N ASP A 9 -11.14 -11.46 5.31
CA ASP A 9 -11.22 -10.05 4.92
C ASP A 9 -10.04 -9.21 5.44
N ARG A 10 -9.64 -9.45 6.69
CA ARG A 10 -8.50 -8.78 7.32
C ARG A 10 -7.17 -9.22 6.69
N ALA A 11 -7.02 -10.49 6.37
CA ALA A 11 -5.82 -11.01 5.73
C ALA A 11 -5.64 -10.45 4.31
N GLU A 12 -6.73 -10.40 3.53
CA GLU A 12 -6.74 -9.83 2.18
C GLU A 12 -6.38 -8.34 2.21
N LYS A 13 -7.03 -7.55 3.08
CA LYS A 13 -6.72 -6.12 3.24
C LYS A 13 -5.27 -5.87 3.67
N LYS A 14 -4.71 -6.73 4.53
CA LYS A 14 -3.29 -6.65 4.90
C LYS A 14 -2.39 -6.95 3.71
N GLY A 15 -2.72 -7.97 2.91
CA GLY A 15 -1.97 -8.33 1.70
C GLY A 15 -1.96 -7.21 0.67
N GLU A 16 -3.11 -6.61 0.40
CA GLU A 16 -3.22 -5.45 -0.50
C GLU A 16 -2.42 -4.25 0.00
N HIS A 17 -2.47 -3.98 1.30
CA HIS A 17 -1.69 -2.90 1.90
C HIS A 17 -0.16 -3.15 1.78
N GLN A 18 0.28 -4.39 1.98
CA GLN A 18 1.68 -4.78 1.87
C GLN A 18 2.19 -4.59 0.43
N LYS A 19 1.41 -5.04 -0.56
CA LYS A 19 1.71 -4.86 -2.00
C LYS A 19 1.82 -3.38 -2.37
N ALA A 20 0.89 -2.54 -1.90
CA ALA A 20 0.94 -1.11 -2.16
C ALA A 20 2.22 -0.46 -1.59
N LEU A 21 2.69 -0.90 -0.42
CA LEU A 21 3.95 -0.42 0.18
C LEU A 21 5.18 -0.89 -0.58
N GLU A 22 5.18 -2.12 -1.09
CA GLU A 22 6.27 -2.66 -1.90
C GLU A 22 6.41 -1.87 -3.20
N ILE A 23 5.29 -1.69 -3.93
CA ILE A 23 5.25 -0.87 -5.15
C ILE A 23 5.75 0.55 -4.85
N ALA A 24 5.29 1.18 -3.77
CA ALA A 24 5.73 2.52 -3.41
C ALA A 24 7.25 2.61 -3.16
N ARG A 25 7.86 1.57 -2.55
CA ARG A 25 9.31 1.51 -2.34
C ARG A 25 10.07 1.36 -3.65
N GLU A 26 9.59 0.53 -4.57
CA GLU A 26 10.22 0.37 -5.89
C GLU A 26 10.17 1.68 -6.69
N LEU A 27 8.99 2.30 -6.76
CA LEU A 27 8.84 3.59 -7.45
C LEU A 27 9.68 4.71 -6.81
N LYS A 28 9.89 4.67 -5.48
CA LYS A 28 10.79 5.61 -4.79
C LYS A 28 12.26 5.39 -5.15
N LYS A 29 12.70 4.14 -5.34
CA LYS A 29 14.05 3.82 -5.85
C LYS A 29 14.28 4.36 -7.26
N GLU A 30 13.23 4.40 -8.08
CA GLU A 30 13.25 5.01 -9.41
C GLU A 30 13.20 6.55 -9.40
N ASN A 31 13.26 7.20 -8.23
CA ASN A 31 13.15 8.65 -8.06
C ASN A 31 11.85 9.26 -8.64
N LEU A 32 10.77 8.48 -8.68
CA LEU A 32 9.45 9.01 -9.05
C LEU A 32 8.91 9.93 -7.95
N THR A 33 8.12 10.92 -8.36
CA THR A 33 7.55 11.90 -7.42
C THR A 33 6.55 11.23 -6.46
N SER A 34 6.57 11.63 -5.18
CA SER A 34 5.63 11.13 -4.17
C SER A 34 4.15 11.29 -4.58
N SER A 35 3.84 12.32 -5.38
CA SER A 35 2.50 12.53 -5.95
C SER A 35 2.11 11.45 -6.95
N PHE A 36 3.02 11.03 -7.83
CA PHE A 36 2.80 9.92 -8.75
C PHE A 36 2.65 8.59 -8.01
N ILE A 37 3.52 8.35 -7.02
CA ILE A 37 3.49 7.15 -6.19
C ILE A 37 2.16 7.06 -5.42
N ALA A 38 1.66 8.18 -4.89
CA ALA A 38 0.38 8.25 -4.21
C ALA A 38 -0.80 7.90 -5.15
N LYS A 39 -0.77 8.39 -6.40
CA LYS A 39 -1.77 8.01 -7.41
C LYS A 39 -1.72 6.52 -7.77
N ALA A 40 -0.52 5.97 -7.93
CA ALA A 40 -0.34 4.57 -8.33
C ALA A 40 -0.72 3.58 -7.22
N THR A 41 -0.38 3.88 -5.97
CA THR A 41 -0.52 2.96 -4.83
C THR A 41 -1.72 3.26 -3.94
N LYS A 42 -2.40 4.39 -4.16
CA LYS A 42 -3.46 4.95 -3.30
C LYS A 42 -3.01 5.17 -1.85
N LEU A 43 -1.70 5.28 -1.62
CA LEU A 43 -1.14 5.62 -0.31
C LEU A 43 -1.10 7.14 -0.13
N ALA A 44 -1.20 7.58 1.13
CA ALA A 44 -1.01 8.98 1.48
C ALA A 44 0.45 9.41 1.19
N ILE A 45 0.62 10.63 0.69
CA ILE A 45 1.95 11.20 0.37
C ILE A 45 2.86 11.17 1.60
N GLU A 46 2.34 11.57 2.77
CA GLU A 46 3.09 11.56 4.04
C GLU A 46 3.65 10.18 4.38
N LYS A 47 2.95 9.10 4.00
CA LYS A 47 3.39 7.73 4.22
C LYS A 47 4.50 7.33 3.25
N ILE A 48 4.42 7.80 2.00
CA ILE A 48 5.45 7.57 0.97
C ILE A 48 6.76 8.31 1.29
N GLU A 49 6.66 9.52 1.83
CA GLU A 49 7.84 10.27 2.27
C GLU A 49 8.59 9.56 3.41
N LYS A 50 7.86 8.86 4.29
CA LYS A 50 8.41 8.07 5.40
C LYS A 50 8.90 6.66 5.03
N LEU A 51 8.64 6.16 3.82
CA LEU A 51 9.09 4.84 3.35
C LEU A 51 10.59 4.80 3.02
#